data_AF-A0A2D7Y4D3-F1
#
_entry.id   AF-A0A2D7Y4D3-F1
#
_cell.length_a   1.000
_cell.length_b   1.000
_cell.length_c   1.000
_cell.angle_alpha   90.00
_cell.angle_beta   90.00
_cell.angle_gamma   90.00
#
_symmetry.space_group_name_H-M   'P 1'
#
loop_
_entity.id
_entity.type
_entity.pdbx_description
1 polymer ?
#
loop_
_entity_poly.entity_id
_entity_poly.type
_entity_poly.pdbx_seq_one_letter_code
_entity_poly.pdbx_strand_id
1 'polypeptide(L)'
;MSSATDPDKRHAERWIAFAISAFLTLAASYFVLGLMSAPLDEYINLQDDIMFDDVRPSVSPFLFGVLAVTAVTCLIGTVLQAFNSRWSLPAMIVYFVAAKLSWILSSFLPNYDGGATGAILTLIQLVVLFLVFRTQGHKWLRLPG
;
A
#
# COMPACT_ATOMS: atom_id res chain seq x y z
N MET A 1 -7.42 5.24 34.36
CA MET A 1 -7.13 6.29 33.35
C MET A 1 -7.17 5.64 31.98
N SER A 2 -8.08 6.07 31.10
CA SER A 2 -8.25 5.50 29.76
C SER A 2 -6.96 5.67 28.95
N SER A 3 -6.41 4.58 28.42
CA SER A 3 -5.20 4.59 27.58
C SER A 3 -5.38 5.31 26.23
N ALA A 4 -6.59 5.80 25.94
CA ALA A 4 -6.96 6.42 24.67
C ALA A 4 -6.60 7.92 24.55
N THR A 5 -6.19 8.58 25.63
CA THR A 5 -5.92 10.04 25.67
C THR A 5 -4.44 10.39 25.90
N ASP A 6 -3.54 9.41 25.83
CA ASP A 6 -2.12 9.65 26.09
C ASP A 6 -1.43 10.23 24.83
N PRO A 7 -0.97 11.50 24.84
CA PRO A 7 -0.41 12.17 23.67
C PRO A 7 0.86 11.48 23.15
N ASP A 8 1.66 10.90 24.04
CA ASP A 8 2.92 10.23 23.68
C ASP A 8 2.65 8.93 22.91
N LYS A 9 1.61 8.19 23.28
CA LYS A 9 1.18 6.97 22.57
C LYS A 9 0.69 7.28 21.17
N ARG A 10 -0.08 8.36 21.00
CA ARG A 10 -0.56 8.78 19.67
C ARG A 10 0.57 9.25 18.77
N HIS A 11 1.59 9.90 19.34
CA HIS A 11 2.78 10.28 18.60
C HIS A 11 3.56 9.03 18.12
N ALA A 12 3.74 8.04 19.01
CA ALA A 12 4.38 6.77 18.65
C ALA A 12 3.58 6.00 17.57
N GLU A 13 2.26 5.86 17.74
CA GLU A 13 1.36 5.22 16.77
C GLU A 13 1.44 5.87 15.39
N ARG A 14 1.56 7.21 15.33
CA ARG A 14 1.71 7.94 14.07
C ARG A 14 3.01 7.58 13.37
N TRP A 15 4.12 7.53 14.10
CA TRP A 15 5.42 7.17 13.54
C TRP A 15 5.50 5.71 13.12
N ILE A 16 4.84 4.81 13.85
CA ILE A 16 4.67 3.42 13.45
C ILE A 16 3.87 3.34 12.15
N ALA A 17 2.73 4.04 12.05
CA ALA A 17 1.93 4.11 10.83
C ALA A 17 2.75 4.65 9.65
N PHE A 18 3.54 5.70 9.88
CA PHE A 18 4.43 6.28 8.88
C PHE A 18 5.49 5.30 8.41
N ALA A 19 6.18 4.61 9.34
CA ALA A 19 7.22 3.64 9.00
C ALA A 19 6.67 2.47 8.17
N ILE A 20 5.51 1.92 8.55
CA ILE A 20 4.85 0.86 7.78
C ILE A 20 4.41 1.39 6.40
N SER A 21 3.84 2.60 6.35
CA SER A 21 3.42 3.22 5.09
C SER A 21 4.59 3.50 4.15
N ALA A 22 5.74 3.92 4.69
CA ALA A 22 6.97 4.13 3.93
C ALA A 22 7.48 2.80 3.34
N PHE A 23 7.49 1.72 4.13
CA PHE A 23 7.82 0.38 3.63
C PHE A 23 6.86 -0.07 2.51
N LEU A 24 5.54 0.10 2.72
CA LEU A 24 4.54 -0.23 1.70
C LEU A 24 4.69 0.62 0.43
N THR A 25 5.07 1.89 0.58
CA THR A 25 5.34 2.79 -0.55
C THR A 25 6.53 2.28 -1.35
N LEU A 26 7.64 1.94 -0.69
CA LEU A 26 8.82 1.38 -1.35
C LEU A 26 8.48 0.08 -2.09
N ALA A 27 7.73 -0.83 -1.45
CA ALA A 27 7.31 -2.07 -2.08
C ALA A 27 6.42 -1.84 -3.32
N ALA A 28 5.42 -0.95 -3.21
CA ALA A 28 4.53 -0.62 -4.33
C ALA A 28 5.26 0.10 -5.47
N SER A 29 6.15 1.04 -5.14
CA SER A 29 6.96 1.77 -6.13
C SER A 29 7.98 0.86 -6.81
N TYR A 30 8.62 -0.05 -6.07
CA TYR A 30 9.53 -1.04 -6.65
C TYR A 30 8.84 -1.90 -7.70
N PHE A 31 7.61 -2.34 -7.42
CA PHE A 31 6.82 -3.13 -8.37
C PHE A 31 6.49 -2.34 -9.65
N VAL A 32 6.02 -1.09 -9.51
CA VAL A 32 5.72 -0.23 -10.66
C VAL A 32 6.97 0.11 -11.46
N LEU A 33 8.08 0.41 -10.80
CA LEU A 33 9.37 0.67 -11.45
C LEU A 33 9.88 -0.58 -12.18
N GLY A 34 9.77 -1.77 -11.57
CA GLY A 34 10.08 -3.04 -12.23
C GLY A 34 9.31 -3.23 -13.55
N LEU A 35 8.03 -2.86 -13.57
CA LEU A 35 7.22 -2.88 -14.81
C LEU A 35 7.63 -1.80 -15.84
N MET A 36 8.26 -0.70 -15.40
CA MET A 36 8.63 0.44 -16.26
C MET A 36 10.09 0.40 -16.76
N SER A 37 11.05 -0.11 -15.98
CA SER A 37 12.49 0.15 -16.19
C SER A 37 13.37 -1.07 -16.47
N ALA A 38 12.88 -2.31 -16.38
CA ALA A 38 13.73 -3.48 -16.58
C ALA A 38 13.80 -3.91 -18.06
N PRO A 39 14.99 -4.04 -18.67
CA PRO A 39 15.24 -5.12 -19.63
C PRO A 39 15.14 -6.42 -18.82
N LEU A 40 14.16 -7.23 -19.17
CA LEU A 40 13.47 -8.13 -18.25
C LEU A 40 14.01 -9.56 -18.29
N ASP A 41 15.28 -9.70 -18.67
CA ASP A 41 15.95 -10.98 -18.87
C ASP A 41 16.63 -11.53 -17.61
N GLU A 42 16.90 -10.69 -16.60
CA GLU A 42 17.76 -11.09 -15.47
C GLU A 42 17.06 -11.18 -14.10
N TYR A 43 15.85 -10.61 -13.95
CA TYR A 43 15.21 -10.54 -12.64
C TYR A 43 13.94 -11.38 -12.55
N ILE A 44 14.08 -12.45 -11.77
CA ILE A 44 13.05 -13.31 -11.20
C ILE A 44 12.53 -14.38 -12.17
N ASN A 45 13.30 -15.47 -12.30
CA ASN A 45 12.75 -16.80 -12.53
C ASN A 45 11.78 -17.10 -11.37
N LEU A 46 10.47 -16.94 -11.60
CA LEU A 46 9.44 -17.41 -10.67
C LEU A 46 9.36 -18.95 -10.68
N GLN A 47 9.95 -19.58 -11.69
CA GLN A 47 10.29 -20.99 -11.90
C GLN A 47 11.42 -21.03 -12.97
N ASP A 48 12.18 -22.12 -13.10
CA ASP A 48 13.31 -22.23 -14.06
C ASP A 48 12.87 -22.04 -15.55
N ASP A 49 11.56 -21.99 -15.77
CA ASP A 49 10.86 -22.03 -17.04
C ASP A 49 9.78 -20.93 -17.21
N ILE A 50 9.66 -19.98 -16.26
CA ILE A 50 8.75 -18.82 -16.39
C ILE A 50 9.56 -17.53 -16.30
N MET A 51 9.74 -16.88 -17.45
CA MET A 51 10.35 -15.55 -17.50
C MET A 51 9.28 -14.47 -17.27
N PHE A 52 9.69 -13.36 -16.67
CA PHE A 52 8.77 -12.26 -16.38
C PHE A 52 8.26 -11.56 -17.66
N ASP A 53 8.94 -11.77 -18.79
CA ASP A 53 8.46 -11.45 -20.13
C ASP A 53 7.22 -12.24 -20.57
N ASP A 54 6.88 -13.38 -19.96
CA ASP A 54 5.62 -14.10 -20.20
C ASP A 54 4.43 -13.43 -19.47
N VAL A 55 4.71 -12.70 -18.39
CA VAL A 55 3.71 -12.02 -17.56
C VAL A 55 3.40 -10.62 -18.09
N ARG A 56 4.40 -9.93 -18.65
CA ARG A 56 4.27 -8.55 -19.16
C ARG A 56 3.15 -8.36 -20.21
N PRO A 57 2.94 -9.26 -21.20
CA PRO A 57 1.82 -9.19 -22.14
C PRO A 57 0.46 -9.45 -21.48
N SER A 58 0.46 -10.17 -20.35
CA SER A 58 -0.74 -10.50 -19.57
C SER A 58 -1.16 -9.35 -18.64
N VAL A 59 -0.28 -8.39 -18.37
CA VAL A 59 -0.61 -7.18 -17.61
C VAL A 59 -1.31 -6.17 -18.53
N SER A 60 -2.64 -6.19 -18.50
CA SER A 60 -3.44 -5.19 -19.22
C SER A 60 -3.06 -3.76 -18.79
N PRO A 61 -3.17 -2.76 -19.69
CA PRO A 61 -2.97 -1.34 -19.34
C PRO A 61 -3.83 -0.89 -18.15
N PHE A 62 -4.99 -1.55 -17.96
CA PHE A 62 -5.86 -1.35 -16.83
C PHE A 62 -5.22 -1.79 -15.51
N LEU A 63 -4.66 -3.00 -15.44
CA LEU A 63 -3.93 -3.48 -14.26
C LEU A 63 -2.72 -2.59 -13.94
N PHE A 64 -1.94 -2.20 -14.95
CA PHE A 64 -0.83 -1.26 -14.77
C PHE A 64 -1.29 0.08 -14.18
N GLY A 65 -2.38 0.65 -14.72
CA GLY A 65 -2.96 1.90 -14.20
C GLY A 65 -3.38 1.79 -12.73
N VAL A 66 -4.01 0.67 -12.34
CA VAL A 66 -4.43 0.45 -10.95
C VAL A 66 -3.22 0.29 -10.02
N LEU A 67 -2.14 -0.38 -10.45
CA LEU A 67 -0.89 -0.49 -9.70
C LEU A 67 -0.19 0.87 -9.53
N ALA A 68 -0.13 1.67 -10.60
CA ALA A 68 0.41 3.03 -10.55
C ALA A 68 -0.39 3.92 -9.59
N VAL A 69 -1.73 3.89 -9.65
CA VAL A 69 -2.60 4.59 -8.70
C VAL A 69 -2.33 4.12 -7.28
N THR A 70 -2.14 2.82 -7.06
CA THR A 70 -1.80 2.26 -5.74
C THR A 70 -0.50 2.84 -5.21
N ALA A 71 0.57 2.85 -6.02
CA ALA A 71 1.86 3.39 -5.61
C ALA A 71 1.80 4.90 -5.34
N VAL A 72 1.17 5.68 -6.22
CA VAL A 72 1.04 7.14 -6.10
C VAL A 72 0.22 7.51 -4.87
N THR A 73 -0.90 6.84 -4.62
CA THR A 73 -1.77 7.12 -3.47
C THR A 73 -1.12 6.69 -2.15
N CYS A 74 -0.36 5.59 -2.13
CA CYS A 74 0.46 5.20 -0.99
C CYS A 74 1.51 6.26 -0.68
N LEU A 75 2.25 6.74 -1.69
CA LEU A 75 3.25 7.79 -1.56
C LEU A 75 2.64 9.09 -1.02
N ILE A 76 1.54 9.55 -1.62
CA ILE A 76 0.82 10.74 -1.17
C ILE A 76 0.38 10.56 0.28
N GLY A 77 -0.20 9.41 0.63
CA GLY A 77 -0.62 9.09 1.98
C GLY A 77 0.55 9.14 2.97
N THR A 78 1.70 8.56 2.64
CA THR A 78 2.92 8.55 3.46
C THR A 78 3.45 9.96 3.69
N VAL A 79 3.52 10.78 2.63
CA VAL A 79 3.92 12.19 2.73
C VAL A 79 2.95 12.98 3.62
N LEU A 80 1.64 12.78 3.43
CA LEU A 80 0.62 13.43 4.26
C LEU A 80 0.69 13.00 5.73
N GLN A 81 1.06 11.74 6.03
CA GLN A 81 1.30 11.28 7.38
C GLN A 81 2.51 11.98 8.01
N ALA A 82 3.62 12.15 7.27
CA ALA A 82 4.81 12.87 7.72
C ALA A 82 4.48 14.31 8.15
N PHE A 83 3.64 14.99 7.36
CA PHE A 83 3.17 16.35 7.66
C PHE A 83 1.98 16.41 8.63
N ASN A 84 1.58 15.30 9.24
CA ASN A 84 0.44 15.26 10.16
C ASN A 84 -0.85 15.85 9.55
N SER A 85 -1.06 15.65 8.25
CA SER A 85 -2.16 16.26 7.51
C SER A 85 -3.46 15.51 7.73
N ARG A 86 -4.58 16.25 7.82
CA ARG A 86 -5.93 15.65 7.88
C ARG A 86 -6.20 14.75 6.66
N TRP A 87 -5.63 15.06 5.50
CA TRP A 87 -5.87 14.33 4.26
C TRP A 87 -5.20 12.95 4.20
N SER A 88 -4.36 12.60 5.19
CA SER A 88 -3.72 11.29 5.29
C SER A 88 -4.72 10.14 5.37
N LEU A 89 -5.84 10.29 6.10
CA LEU A 89 -6.86 9.25 6.23
C LEU A 89 -7.58 8.97 4.90
N PRO A 90 -8.17 9.98 4.21
CA PRO A 90 -8.72 9.77 2.86
C PRO A 90 -7.72 9.16 1.88
N ALA A 91 -6.47 9.64 1.87
CA ALA A 91 -5.44 9.11 0.98
C ALA A 91 -5.16 7.62 1.25
N MET A 92 -5.11 7.21 2.52
CA MET A 92 -4.91 5.81 2.91
C MET A 92 -6.13 4.92 2.60
N ILE A 93 -7.35 5.46 2.65
CA ILE A 93 -8.55 4.74 2.20
C ILE A 93 -8.50 4.50 0.68
N VAL A 94 -8.14 5.53 -0.10
CA VAL A 94 -7.99 5.40 -1.56
C VAL A 94 -6.89 4.39 -1.89
N TYR A 95 -5.75 4.47 -1.21
CA TYR A 95 -4.67 3.48 -1.33
C TYR A 95 -5.16 2.05 -1.03
N PHE A 96 -5.91 1.85 0.05
CA PHE A 96 -6.45 0.54 0.40
C PHE A 96 -7.34 -0.04 -0.71
N VAL A 97 -8.26 0.76 -1.25
CA VAL A 97 -9.15 0.33 -2.33
C VAL A 97 -8.34 0.01 -3.59
N ALA A 98 -7.40 0.88 -3.98
CA ALA A 98 -6.54 0.67 -5.14
C ALA A 98 -5.67 -0.59 -4.99
N ALA A 99 -5.14 -0.84 -3.80
CA ALA A 99 -4.35 -2.04 -3.52
C ALA A 99 -5.21 -3.32 -3.58
N LYS A 100 -6.48 -3.27 -3.16
CA LYS A 100 -7.40 -4.41 -3.27
C LYS A 100 -7.77 -4.69 -4.72
N LEU A 101 -8.04 -3.64 -5.50
CA LEU A 101 -8.26 -3.77 -6.94
C LEU A 101 -7.01 -4.33 -7.64
N SER A 102 -5.82 -3.85 -7.30
CA SER A 102 -4.55 -4.39 -7.81
C SER A 102 -4.45 -5.88 -7.52
N TRP A 103 -4.70 -6.30 -6.28
CA TRP A 103 -4.63 -7.70 -5.89
C TRP A 103 -5.66 -8.59 -6.60
N ILE A 104 -6.91 -8.14 -6.71
CA ILE A 104 -7.96 -8.85 -7.45
C ILE A 104 -7.55 -9.01 -8.92
N LEU A 105 -7.10 -7.94 -9.56
CA LEU A 105 -6.68 -7.98 -10.95
C LEU A 105 -5.44 -8.87 -11.16
N SER A 106 -4.48 -8.84 -10.22
CA SER A 106 -3.32 -9.73 -10.23
C SER A 106 -3.68 -11.19 -10.00
N SER A 107 -4.77 -11.50 -9.30
CA SER A 107 -5.23 -12.89 -9.09
C SER A 107 -5.71 -13.58 -10.37
N PHE A 108 -5.95 -12.82 -11.44
CA PHE A 108 -6.26 -13.36 -12.76
C PHE A 108 -5.01 -13.58 -13.63
N LEU A 109 -3.81 -13.25 -13.13
CA LEU A 109 -2.57 -13.55 -13.85
C LEU A 109 -2.27 -15.05 -13.76
N PRO A 110 -1.88 -15.71 -14.87
CA PRO A 110 -1.45 -17.10 -14.85
C PRO A 110 -0.31 -17.29 -13.85
N ASN A 111 -0.36 -18.38 -13.07
CA ASN A 111 0.68 -18.77 -12.09
C ASN A 111 0.91 -17.80 -10.92
N TYR A 112 0.03 -16.81 -10.69
CA TYR A 112 0.11 -15.95 -9.51
C TYR A 112 -0.65 -16.55 -8.32
N ASP A 113 0.03 -17.34 -7.48
CA ASP A 113 -0.51 -17.81 -6.18
C ASP A 113 -0.39 -16.70 -5.11
N GLY A 114 -1.05 -15.58 -5.37
CA GLY A 114 -1.00 -14.38 -4.51
C GLY A 114 -1.96 -14.38 -3.33
N GLY A 115 -2.61 -15.51 -3.03
CA GLY A 115 -3.66 -15.59 -2.01
C GLY A 115 -3.14 -15.25 -0.61
N ALA A 116 -2.08 -15.93 -0.17
CA ALA A 116 -1.49 -15.73 1.15
C ALA A 116 -0.82 -14.34 1.29
N THR A 117 -0.04 -13.93 0.28
CA THR A 117 0.63 -12.62 0.25
C THR A 117 -0.39 -11.47 0.27
N GLY A 118 -1.47 -11.58 -0.50
CA GLY A 118 -2.56 -10.60 -0.50
C GLY A 118 -3.28 -10.51 0.85
N ALA A 119 -3.52 -11.63 1.52
CA ALA A 119 -4.13 -11.65 2.85
C ALA A 119 -3.24 -10.96 3.90
N ILE A 120 -1.93 -11.27 3.91
CA ILE A 120 -0.97 -10.65 4.84
C ILE A 120 -0.87 -9.15 4.58
N LEU A 121 -0.73 -8.72 3.32
CA LEU A 121 -0.70 -7.30 2.95
C LEU A 121 -2.00 -6.59 3.35
N THR A 122 -3.15 -7.27 3.24
CA THR A 122 -4.43 -6.73 3.71
C THR A 122 -4.42 -6.45 5.20
N LEU A 123 -3.90 -7.38 6.01
CA LEU A 123 -3.80 -7.17 7.46
C LEU A 123 -2.88 -5.99 7.79
N ILE A 124 -1.72 -5.90 7.14
CA ILE A 124 -0.78 -4.78 7.33
C ILE A 124 -1.45 -3.44 6.97
N GLN A 125 -2.16 -3.39 5.83
CA GLN A 125 -2.87 -2.18 5.39
C GLN A 125 -4.01 -1.79 6.35
N LEU A 126 -4.74 -2.76 6.90
CA LEU A 126 -5.78 -2.52 7.90
C LEU A 126 -5.18 -1.98 9.21
N VAL A 127 -4.02 -2.50 9.63
CA VAL A 127 -3.29 -1.96 10.79
C VAL A 127 -2.88 -0.51 10.54
N VAL A 128 -2.34 -0.18 9.36
CA VAL A 128 -2.01 1.20 9.01
C VAL A 128 -3.25 2.08 9.04
N LEU A 129 -4.35 1.66 8.40
CA LEU A 129 -5.62 2.40 8.41
C LEU A 129 -6.13 2.63 9.83
N PHE A 130 -6.07 1.62 10.69
CA PHE A 130 -6.46 1.73 12.08
C PHE A 130 -5.61 2.75 12.85
N LEU A 131 -4.28 2.71 12.69
CA LEU A 131 -3.37 3.66 13.33
C LEU A 131 -3.57 5.09 12.81
N VAL A 132 -3.76 5.26 11.51
CA VAL A 132 -4.05 6.57 10.89
C VAL A 132 -5.40 7.09 11.37
N PHE A 133 -6.42 6.24 11.44
CA PHE A 133 -7.73 6.61 11.98
C PHE A 133 -7.63 7.04 13.45
N ARG A 134 -6.92 6.30 14.28
CA ARG A 134 -6.70 6.69 15.69
C ARG A 134 -5.96 8.01 15.83
N THR A 135 -4.96 8.26 15.01
CA THR A 135 -4.09 9.44 15.14
C THR A 135 -4.62 10.67 14.41
N GLN A 136 -5.45 10.51 13.37
CA GLN A 136 -5.90 11.60 12.48
C GLN A 136 -7.43 11.70 12.38
N GLY A 137 -8.18 10.68 12.79
CA GLY A 137 -9.63 10.62 12.64
C GLY A 137 -10.37 11.72 13.39
N HIS A 138 -9.85 12.18 14.53
CA HIS A 138 -10.40 13.31 15.29
C HIS A 138 -10.45 14.60 14.47
N LYS A 139 -9.51 14.80 13.54
CA LYS A 139 -9.45 15.98 12.66
C LYS A 139 -10.60 16.02 11.64
N TRP A 140 -11.16 14.86 11.32
CA TRP A 140 -12.30 14.72 10.40
C TRP A 140 -13.63 14.65 11.12
N LEU A 141 -13.69 13.86 12.19
CA LEU A 141 -14.92 13.58 12.92
C LEU A 141 -15.25 14.65 13.97
N ARG A 142 -14.39 15.67 14.13
CA ARG A 142 -14.50 16.72 15.17
C ARG A 142 -14.67 16.12 16.58
N LEU A 143 -14.07 14.95 16.81
CA LEU A 143 -14.09 14.29 18.11
C LEU A 143 -13.05 14.96 19.03
N PRO A 144 -13.30 15.03 20.35
CA PRO A 144 -12.32 15.57 21.29
C PRO A 144 -11.01 14.79 21.18
N GLY A 145 -9.93 15.54 20.95
CA GLY A 145 -8.55 15.03 20.87
C GLY A 145 -8.08 14.56 22.23
#